data_AF-A0A411F1U9-F1
#
_entry.id   AF-A0A411F1U9-F1
#
_cell.length_a   1.000
_cell.length_b   1.000
_cell.length_c   1.000
_cell.angle_alpha   90.00
_cell.angle_beta   90.00
_cell.angle_gamma   90.00
#
_symmetry.space_group_name_H-M   'P 1'
#
loop_
_entity.id
_entity.type
_entity.pdbx_description
1 polymer ?
#
loop_
_entity_poly.entity_id
_entity_poly.type
_entity_poly.pdbx_seq_one_letter_code
_entity_poly.pdbx_strand_id
1 'polypeptide(L)' 'IPGRLNQTSLFIKREGIYYGQCSEICGINHGFMPIVVEGVSLKNYVTWVSDKLSE' A
#
# COMPACT_ATOMS: atom_id res chain seq x y z
N ILE A 1 4.73 -10.18 -11.71
CA ILE A 1 5.38 -11.12 -12.65
C ILE A 1 6.89 -10.96 -12.49
N PRO A 2 7.63 -12.02 -12.12
CA PRO A 2 9.08 -11.94 -11.97
C PRO A 2 9.77 -11.45 -13.26
N GLY A 3 10.74 -10.55 -13.13
CA GLY A 3 11.49 -10.00 -14.28
C GLY A 3 10.80 -8.89 -15.08
N ARG A 4 9.62 -8.41 -14.65
CA ARG A 4 8.92 -7.28 -15.28
C ARG A 4 8.48 -6.25 -14.25
N LEU A 5 8.66 -4.96 -14.55
CA LEU A 5 8.04 -3.86 -13.81
C LEU A 5 6.63 -3.61 -14.37
N ASN A 6 5.62 -3.70 -13.51
CA ASN A 6 4.23 -3.36 -13.85
C ASN A 6 3.83 -2.09 -13.08
N GLN A 7 2.99 -1.25 -13.67
CA GLN A 7 2.49 -0.02 -13.07
C GLN A 7 0.97 0.00 -13.08
N THR A 8 0.39 0.59 -12.05
CA THR A 8 -1.04 0.90 -11.95
C THR A 8 -1.20 2.22 -11.21
N SER A 9 -2.25 2.98 -11.54
CA SER A 9 -2.54 4.25 -10.88
C SER A 9 -3.70 4.08 -9.90
N LEU A 10 -3.63 4.78 -8.77
CA LEU A 10 -4.67 4.80 -7.75
C LEU A 10 -5.06 6.25 -7.44
N PHE A 11 -6.35 6.51 -7.30
CA PHE A 11 -6.87 7.78 -6.81
C PHE A 11 -7.85 7.54 -5.65
N ILE A 12 -7.45 7.96 -4.45
CA ILE A 12 -8.22 7.77 -3.22
C ILE A 12 -9.09 9.02 -2.98
N LYS A 13 -10.41 8.85 -3.04
CA LYS A 13 -11.36 9.97 -2.92
C LYS A 13 -11.64 10.41 -1.47
N ARG A 14 -11.40 9.52 -0.50
CA ARG A 14 -11.76 9.72 0.90
C ARG A 14 -10.66 9.17 1.80
N GLU A 15 -10.37 9.87 2.88
CA GLU A 15 -9.49 9.35 3.93
C GLU A 15 -10.06 8.05 4.52
N GLY A 16 -9.18 7.15 4.95
CA GLY A 16 -9.57 5.85 5.50
C GLY A 16 -8.56 4.74 5.25
N ILE A 17 -8.87 3.55 5.77
CA ILE A 17 -8.03 2.35 5.64
C ILE A 17 -8.66 1.40 4.61
N TYR A 18 -7.86 1.00 3.62
CA TYR A 18 -8.27 0.13 2.54
C TYR A 18 -7.48 -1.18 2.61
N TYR A 19 -8.19 -2.30 2.56
CA TYR A 19 -7.59 -3.64 2.64
C TYR A 19 -7.63 -4.34 1.28
N GLY A 20 -6.53 -5.01 0.95
CA GLY A 20 -6.39 -5.89 -0.20
C GLY A 20 -5.79 -7.23 0.21
N GLN A 21 -5.91 -8.21 -0.68
CA GLN A 21 -5.32 -9.54 -0.53
C GLN A 21 -4.51 -9.88 -1.78
N CYS A 22 -3.51 -10.74 -1.64
CA CYS A 22 -2.85 -11.33 -2.80
C CYS A 22 -3.89 -12.04 -3.67
N SER A 23 -3.92 -11.71 -4.96
CA SER A 23 -4.93 -12.24 -5.91
C SER A 23 -4.40 -13.33 -6.83
N GLU A 24 -3.14 -13.76 -6.63
CA GLU A 24 -2.48 -14.81 -7.42
C GLU A 24 -1.86 -15.83 -6.47
N ILE A 25 -2.21 -17.11 -6.64
CA ILE A 25 -1.72 -18.19 -5.76
C ILE A 25 -0.18 -18.25 -5.80
N CYS A 26 0.46 -18.02 -4.66
CA CYS A 26 1.93 -17.85 -4.60
C CYS A 26 2.63 -18.78 -3.59
N GLY A 27 1.91 -19.73 -3.00
CA GLY A 27 2.45 -20.72 -2.06
C GLY A 27 1.58 -20.93 -0.82
N ILE A 28 2.10 -21.68 0.15
CA ILE A 28 1.37 -22.10 1.37
C ILE A 28 0.83 -20.93 2.20
N ASN A 29 1.53 -19.80 2.20
CA ASN A 29 1.15 -18.61 2.96
C ASN A 29 0.37 -17.57 2.16
N HIS A 30 -0.17 -17.94 0.99
CA HIS A 30 -0.88 -17.03 0.09
C HIS A 30 -2.02 -16.25 0.77
N GLY A 31 -2.72 -16.85 1.74
CA GLY A 31 -3.78 -16.18 2.50
C GLY A 31 -3.31 -15.29 3.66
N PHE A 32 -2.02 -15.30 3.99
CA PHE A 32 -1.46 -14.59 5.15
C PHE A 32 -0.61 -13.36 4.75
N MET A 33 -0.91 -12.77 3.59
CA MET A 33 -0.21 -11.60 3.05
C MET A 33 -1.19 -10.47 2.70
N PRO A 34 -1.81 -9.84 3.71
CA PRO A 34 -2.68 -8.69 3.49
C PRO A 34 -1.90 -7.48 2.99
N ILE A 35 -2.55 -6.66 2.17
CA ILE A 35 -2.05 -5.35 1.73
C ILE A 35 -2.93 -4.28 2.38
N VAL A 36 -2.32 -3.26 3.00
CA VAL A 36 -3.04 -2.16 3.64
C VAL A 36 -2.60 -0.86 3.00
N VAL A 37 -3.56 -0.02 2.62
CA VAL A 37 -3.34 1.35 2.15
C VAL A 37 -4.12 2.29 3.04
N GLU A 38 -3.42 3.25 3.63
CA GLU A 38 -4.04 4.31 4.43
C GLU A 38 -4.08 5.61 3.62
N GLY A 39 -5.28 6.10 3.35
CA GLY A 39 -5.50 7.43 2.77
C GLY A 39 -5.60 8.46 3.90
N VAL A 40 -4.68 9.41 3.93
CA VAL A 40 -4.62 10.49 4.93
C VAL A 40 -4.59 11.86 4.26
N SER A 41 -4.84 12.91 5.05
CA SER A 41 -4.66 14.30 4.59
C SER A 41 -3.20 14.56 4.17
N LEU A 42 -3.00 15.50 3.25
CA LEU A 42 -1.66 15.88 2.79
C LEU A 42 -0.75 16.34 3.94
N LYS A 43 -1.29 17.04 4.92
CA LYS A 43 -0.55 17.51 6.09
C LYS A 43 0.03 16.32 6.87
N ASN A 44 -0.81 15.33 7.17
CA ASN A 44 -0.39 14.14 7.91
C ASN A 44 0.64 13.32 7.12
N TYR A 45 0.45 13.21 5.80
CA TYR A 45 1.41 12.54 4.92
C TYR A 45 2.79 13.21 4.96
N VAL A 46 2.86 14.54 4.80
CA VAL A 46 4.13 15.27 4.81
C VAL A 46 4.85 15.14 6.16
N THR A 47 4.12 15.26 7.27
CA THR A 47 4.69 15.02 8.60
C THR A 47 5.26 13.60 8.72
N TRP A 48 4.47 12.58 8.34
CA TRP A 48 4.92 11.20 8.39
C TRP A 48 6.18 10.94 7.55
N VAL A 49 6.25 11.49 6.32
CA VAL A 49 7.45 11.36 5.47
C VAL A 49 8.66 12.02 6.13
N SER A 50 8.50 13.22 6.70
CA SER A 50 9.59 13.93 7.37
C SER A 50 10.13 13.12 8.55
N ASP A 51 9.24 12.58 9.38
CA ASP A 51 9.62 11.76 10.54
C ASP A 51 10.40 10.52 10.07
N LYS A 52 9.90 9.81 9.04
CA LYS A 52 10.56 8.61 8.47
C LYS A 52 11.89 8.87 7.78
N LEU A 53 12.13 10.08 7.27
CA LEU A 53 13.43 10.46 6.72
C LEU A 53 14.44 10.87 7.79
N SER A 54 13.96 11.26 8.97
CA SER A 54 14.79 11.64 10.11
C SER A 54 15.17 10.47 11.04
N GLU A 55 14.48 9.34 10.90
CA GLU A 55 14.83 8.04 11.49
C GLU A 55 16.06 7.42 10.80
#